data_AF-A0A410HXD3-F1
#
_entry.id   AF-A0A410HXD3-F1
#
_cell.length_a   1.000
_cell.length_b   1.000
_cell.length_c   1.000
_cell.angle_alpha   90.00
_cell.angle_beta   90.00
_cell.angle_gamma   90.00
#
_symmetry.space_group_name_H-M   'P 1'
#
loop_
_entity.id
_entity.type
_entity.pdbx_description
1 polymer ?
#
loop_
_entity_poly.entity_id
_entity_poly.type
_entity_poly.pdbx_seq_one_letter_code
_entity_poly.pdbx_strand_id
1 'polypeptide(L)'
;ARTPLIISSYAKKEKRFYIDANRFAKVLKPNHYIIDLESDTIELTEEGIKKGEDFFRIPNLYDSNNIILLHCIKNALKANFIMEKNKDYLVSNNQILIIDQFTGRILEGRQFSDGLHQALEAKERCVIKEETEIAATITYQNFFRIYKKISGMTGTA
;
A
#
# COMPACT_ATOMS: atom_id res chain seq x y z
N ALA A 1 -28.59 9.99 -3.96
CA ALA A 1 -27.48 10.06 -2.99
C ALA A 1 -26.14 10.00 -3.74
N ARG A 2 -25.22 10.93 -3.48
CA ARG A 2 -23.94 11.01 -4.19
C ARG A 2 -22.80 10.24 -3.49
N THR A 3 -22.92 10.01 -2.19
CA THR A 3 -21.93 9.24 -1.42
C THR A 3 -22.28 7.75 -1.44
N PRO A 4 -21.34 6.85 -1.79
CA PRO A 4 -21.58 5.42 -1.75
C PRO A 4 -21.63 4.89 -0.30
N LEU A 5 -22.26 3.72 -0.12
CA LEU A 5 -22.17 2.94 1.11
C LEU A 5 -20.83 2.21 1.12
N ILE A 6 -20.06 2.38 2.19
CA ILE A 6 -18.70 1.84 2.35
C ILE A 6 -18.66 1.04 3.65
N ILE A 7 -18.17 -0.20 3.59
CA ILE A 7 -17.81 -0.99 4.77
C ILE A 7 -16.29 -0.96 4.85
N SER A 8 -15.75 -0.36 5.91
CA SER A 8 -14.32 -0.33 6.19
C SER A 8 -13.98 -1.28 7.34
N SER A 9 -12.93 -2.08 7.17
CA SER A 9 -12.31 -2.87 8.22
C SER A 9 -10.94 -2.29 8.58
N TYR A 10 -10.57 -2.40 9.85
CA TYR A 10 -9.20 -2.13 10.27
C TYR A 10 -8.34 -3.34 9.93
N ALA A 11 -7.43 -3.20 8.98
CA ALA A 11 -6.46 -4.24 8.72
C ALA A 11 -5.51 -4.32 9.93
N LYS A 12 -5.56 -5.42 10.69
CA LYS A 12 -4.54 -5.75 11.70
C LYS A 12 -3.25 -6.21 11.00
N LYS A 13 -2.69 -5.40 10.11
CA LYS A 13 -1.31 -5.60 9.67
C LYS A 13 -0.42 -5.10 10.80
N GLU A 14 0.43 -5.97 11.33
CA GLU A 14 1.37 -5.54 12.36
C GLU A 14 2.32 -4.49 11.78
N LYS A 15 2.35 -3.30 12.37
CA LYS A 15 3.27 -2.21 11.99
C LYS A 15 4.73 -2.66 11.94
N ARG A 16 5.07 -3.71 12.69
CA ARG A 16 6.38 -4.36 12.71
C ARG A 16 6.79 -4.90 11.33
N PHE A 17 5.87 -5.48 10.56
CA PHE A 17 6.20 -6.03 9.25
C PHE A 17 6.73 -4.97 8.28
N TYR A 18 6.18 -3.75 8.29
CA TYR A 18 6.71 -2.65 7.47
C TYR A 18 8.12 -2.23 7.90
N ILE A 19 8.40 -2.21 9.21
CA ILE A 19 9.72 -1.86 9.74
C ILE A 19 10.75 -2.93 9.38
N ASP A 20 10.41 -4.20 9.56
CA ASP A 20 11.31 -5.32 9.29
C ASP A 20 11.53 -5.51 7.78
N ALA A 21 10.48 -5.35 6.96
CA ALA A 21 10.58 -5.33 5.51
C ALA A 21 11.48 -4.18 5.00
N ASN A 22 11.36 -2.98 5.58
CA ASN A 22 12.26 -1.86 5.26
C ASN A 22 13.71 -2.15 5.67
N ARG A 23 13.93 -2.83 6.81
CA ARG A 23 15.28 -3.26 7.21
C ARG A 23 15.86 -4.25 6.21
N PHE A 24 15.06 -5.21 5.77
CA PHE A 24 15.45 -6.18 4.74
C PHE A 24 15.81 -5.49 3.43
N ALA A 25 14.96 -4.59 2.92
CA ALA A 25 15.20 -3.85 1.67
C ALA A 25 16.55 -3.11 1.68
N LYS A 26 16.96 -2.53 2.81
CA LYS A 26 18.24 -1.82 2.96
C LYS A 26 19.48 -2.74 2.96
N VAL A 27 19.31 -4.03 3.24
CA VAL A 27 20.39 -5.03 3.28
C VAL A 27 20.58 -5.71 1.91
N LEU A 28 19.65 -5.51 0.98
CA LEU A 28 19.75 -6.06 -0.36
C LEU A 28 20.84 -5.36 -1.17
N LYS A 29 21.36 -6.11 -2.14
CA LYS A 29 22.38 -5.68 -3.09
C LYS A 29 21.75 -5.72 -4.49
N PRO A 30 22.33 -5.04 -5.49
CA PRO A 30 21.75 -4.98 -6.83
C PRO A 30 21.51 -6.33 -7.52
N ASN A 31 22.22 -7.40 -7.14
CA ASN A 31 22.01 -8.76 -7.66
C ASN A 31 20.78 -9.47 -7.06
N HIS A 32 20.20 -8.95 -5.98
CA HIS A 32 19.10 -9.61 -5.26
C HIS A 32 17.70 -9.19 -5.77
N TYR A 33 17.62 -8.24 -6.69
CA TYR A 33 16.34 -7.75 -7.21
C TYR A 33 16.49 -7.28 -8.66
N ILE A 34 15.37 -7.27 -9.39
CA ILE A 34 15.25 -6.76 -10.75
C ILE A 34 14.24 -5.63 -10.71
N ILE A 35 14.59 -4.48 -11.30
CA ILE A 35 13.73 -3.31 -11.42
C ILE A 35 13.33 -3.17 -12.88
N ASP A 36 12.03 -3.05 -13.11
CA ASP A 36 11.49 -2.59 -14.37
C ASP A 36 10.92 -1.18 -14.18
N LEU A 37 11.63 -0.19 -14.75
CA LEU A 37 11.27 1.22 -14.67
C LEU A 37 10.12 1.59 -15.62
N GLU A 38 9.82 0.78 -16.64
CA GLU A 38 8.68 1.05 -17.53
C GLU A 38 7.36 0.71 -16.84
N SER A 39 7.36 -0.35 -16.02
CA SER A 39 6.16 -0.81 -15.30
C SER A 39 6.11 -0.38 -13.83
N ASP A 40 7.13 0.32 -13.31
CA ASP A 40 7.31 0.64 -11.89
C ASP A 40 7.13 -0.60 -10.99
N THR A 41 7.72 -1.72 -11.45
CA THR A 41 7.71 -3.00 -10.73
C THR A 41 9.11 -3.40 -10.28
N ILE A 42 9.17 -4.10 -9.15
CA ILE A 42 10.39 -4.64 -8.58
C ILE A 42 10.12 -6.07 -8.10
N GLU A 43 10.99 -6.98 -8.51
CA GLU A 43 10.90 -8.39 -8.15
C GLU A 43 12.22 -8.86 -7.52
N LEU A 44 12.13 -9.84 -6.63
CA LEU A 44 13.31 -10.47 -6.03
C LEU A 44 13.86 -11.53 -7.00
N THR A 45 15.18 -11.60 -7.12
CA THR A 45 15.84 -12.73 -7.78
C THR A 45 15.86 -13.94 -6.85
N GLU A 46 16.21 -15.13 -7.36
CA GLU A 46 16.38 -16.33 -6.54
C GLU A 46 17.33 -16.11 -5.35
N GLU A 47 18.42 -15.35 -5.56
CA GLU A 47 19.35 -14.97 -4.49
C GLU A 47 18.69 -14.06 -3.45
N GLY A 48 17.86 -13.12 -3.90
CA GLY A 48 17.08 -12.25 -3.02
C GLY A 48 16.04 -13.00 -2.18
N ILE A 49 15.39 -14.01 -2.78
CA ILE A 49 14.41 -14.87 -2.11
C ILE A 49 15.10 -15.66 -1.00
N LYS A 50 16.20 -16.37 -1.29
CA LYS A 50 16.98 -17.11 -0.29
C LYS A 50 17.45 -16.21 0.85
N LYS A 51 17.93 -15.01 0.51
CA LYS A 51 18.35 -14.04 1.52
C LYS A 51 17.18 -13.57 2.40
N GLY A 52 15.98 -13.46 1.83
CA GLY A 52 14.75 -13.18 2.57
C GLY A 52 14.42 -14.31 3.56
N GLU A 53 14.46 -15.55 3.09
CA GLU A 53 14.23 -16.74 3.91
C GLU A 53 15.20 -16.79 5.12
N ASP A 54 16.49 -16.54 4.88
CA ASP A 54 17.50 -16.48 5.93
C ASP A 54 17.28 -15.31 6.90
N PHE A 55 16.95 -14.12 6.39
CA PHE A 55 16.77 -12.91 7.19
C PHE A 55 15.57 -13.00 8.13
N PHE A 56 14.44 -13.51 7.61
CA PHE A 56 13.20 -13.68 8.37
C PHE A 56 13.13 -15.04 9.09
N ARG A 57 14.10 -15.93 8.88
CA ARG A 57 14.18 -17.29 9.44
C ARG A 57 12.93 -18.11 9.12
N ILE A 58 12.51 -18.05 7.86
CA ILE A 58 11.35 -18.77 7.34
C ILE A 58 11.79 -19.78 6.28
N PRO A 59 11.12 -20.94 6.18
CA PRO A 59 11.52 -21.98 5.24
C PRO A 59 11.20 -21.64 3.79
N ASN A 60 10.13 -20.87 3.56
CA ASN A 60 9.71 -20.47 2.22
C ASN A 60 9.00 -19.11 2.27
N LEU A 61 9.52 -18.12 1.54
CA LEU A 61 8.96 -16.78 1.50
C LEU A 61 7.57 -16.71 0.80
N TYR A 62 7.31 -17.62 -0.14
CA TYR A 62 6.08 -17.66 -0.94
C TYR A 62 5.00 -18.58 -0.35
N ASP A 63 5.20 -19.09 0.86
CA ASP A 63 4.16 -19.85 1.55
C ASP A 63 2.94 -18.98 1.88
N SER A 64 1.76 -19.61 1.94
CA SER A 64 0.48 -18.93 2.19
C SER A 64 0.45 -18.22 3.54
N ASN A 65 1.21 -18.73 4.51
CA ASN A 65 1.38 -18.13 5.82
C ASN A 65 2.14 -16.80 5.78
N ASN A 66 2.97 -16.57 4.75
CA ASN A 66 3.86 -15.42 4.63
C ASN A 66 3.34 -14.37 3.63
N ILE A 67 2.12 -14.49 3.11
CA ILE A 67 1.55 -13.56 2.11
C ILE A 67 1.63 -12.10 2.57
N ILE A 68 1.30 -11.82 3.83
CA ILE A 68 1.32 -10.46 4.39
C ILE A 68 2.75 -9.92 4.44
N LEU A 69 3.71 -10.75 4.83
CA LEU A 69 5.12 -10.37 4.90
C LEU A 69 5.69 -10.13 3.50
N LEU A 70 5.43 -11.03 2.55
CA LEU A 70 5.82 -10.89 1.15
C LEU A 70 5.26 -9.59 0.55
N HIS A 71 4.00 -9.26 0.85
CA HIS A 71 3.39 -8.00 0.45
C HIS A 71 4.12 -6.78 1.02
N CYS A 72 4.43 -6.80 2.31
CA CYS A 72 5.19 -5.74 2.96
C CYS A 72 6.60 -5.60 2.38
N ILE A 73 7.26 -6.71 2.03
CA ILE A 73 8.57 -6.72 1.37
C ILE A 73 8.48 -6.07 0.00
N LYS A 74 7.54 -6.47 -0.87
CA LYS A 74 7.34 -5.85 -2.18
C LYS A 74 7.13 -4.34 -2.08
N ASN A 75 6.30 -3.90 -1.14
CA ASN A 75 6.08 -2.47 -0.88
C ASN A 75 7.32 -1.76 -0.36
N ALA A 76 8.10 -2.39 0.53
CA ALA A 76 9.37 -1.84 1.01
C ALA A 76 10.40 -1.70 -0.11
N LEU A 77 10.47 -2.68 -1.02
CA LEU A 77 11.32 -2.61 -2.21
C LEU A 77 10.90 -1.44 -3.10
N LYS A 78 9.61 -1.33 -3.44
CA LYS A 78 9.09 -0.22 -4.25
C LYS A 78 9.36 1.13 -3.59
N ALA A 79 9.10 1.26 -2.30
CA ALA A 79 9.37 2.48 -1.53
C ALA A 79 10.86 2.86 -1.54
N ASN A 80 11.79 1.90 -1.45
CA ASN A 80 13.23 2.19 -1.36
C ASN A 80 13.89 2.42 -2.72
N PHE A 81 13.49 1.67 -3.76
CA PHE A 81 14.21 1.63 -5.03
C PHE A 81 13.52 2.37 -6.19
N ILE A 82 12.19 2.49 -6.16
CA ILE A 82 11.42 3.14 -7.23
C ILE A 82 11.01 4.55 -6.80
N MET A 83 10.48 4.69 -5.58
CA MET A 83 9.96 5.97 -5.09
C MET A 83 11.09 6.91 -4.63
N GLU A 84 11.10 8.12 -5.15
CA GLU A 84 12.14 9.11 -4.90
C GLU A 84 11.62 10.32 -4.11
N LYS A 85 12.41 10.72 -3.08
CA LYS A 85 12.11 11.87 -2.24
C LYS A 85 12.32 13.17 -3.01
N ASN A 86 11.41 14.12 -2.85
CA ASN A 86 11.33 15.39 -3.59
C ASN A 86 10.95 15.25 -5.07
N LYS A 87 10.56 14.05 -5.52
CA LYS A 87 10.03 13.81 -6.87
C LYS A 87 8.64 13.20 -6.80
N ASP A 88 8.50 12.06 -6.14
CA ASP A 88 7.21 11.35 -6.01
C ASP A 88 6.50 11.70 -4.69
N TYR A 89 7.28 12.01 -3.66
CA TYR A 89 6.75 12.38 -2.35
C TYR A 89 7.67 13.37 -1.63
N LEU A 90 7.09 14.10 -0.67
CA LEU A 90 7.76 14.98 0.27
C LEU A 90 7.59 14.44 1.70
N VAL A 91 8.55 14.73 2.58
CA VAL A 91 8.41 14.52 4.02
C VAL A 91 8.23 15.90 4.67
N SER A 92 7.10 16.10 5.34
CA SER A 92 6.83 17.33 6.09
C SER A 92 6.08 17.01 7.37
N ASN A 93 6.42 17.66 8.48
CA ASN A 93 5.80 17.45 9.80
C ASN A 93 5.71 15.97 10.21
N ASN A 94 6.75 15.19 9.90
CA ASN A 94 6.81 13.74 10.16
C ASN A 94 5.69 12.92 9.45
N GLN A 95 5.22 13.41 8.31
CA GLN A 95 4.23 12.77 7.46
C GLN A 95 4.71 12.75 6.00
N ILE A 96 4.24 11.74 5.26
CA ILE A 96 4.48 11.62 3.82
C ILE A 96 3.38 12.38 3.08
N LEU A 97 3.78 13.26 2.17
CA LEU A 97 2.87 14.00 1.29
C LEU A 97 3.17 13.60 -0.16
N ILE A 98 2.12 13.33 -0.94
CA ILE A 98 2.24 12.92 -2.34
C ILE A 98 2.45 14.15 -3.22
N ILE A 99 3.37 14.07 -4.16
CA ILE A 99 3.57 15.08 -5.20
C ILE A 99 2.90 14.58 -6.48
N ASP A 100 2.06 15.42 -7.07
CA ASP A 100 1.51 15.17 -8.41
C ASP A 100 2.62 15.34 -9.46
N GLN A 101 2.96 14.26 -10.17
CA GLN A 101 4.02 14.26 -11.18
C GLN A 101 3.75 15.20 -12.36
N PHE A 102 2.48 15.53 -12.65
CA PHE A 102 2.14 16.43 -13.76
C PHE A 102 2.22 17.91 -13.37
N THR A 103 1.80 18.24 -12.15
CA THR A 103 1.64 19.64 -11.72
C THR A 103 2.66 20.09 -10.68
N GLY A 104 3.39 19.16 -10.06
CA GLY A 104 4.29 19.40 -8.94
C GLY A 104 3.58 19.80 -7.65
N ARG A 105 2.25 19.76 -7.60
CA ARG A 105 1.46 20.16 -6.44
C ARG A 105 1.43 19.06 -5.39
N ILE A 106 1.36 19.50 -4.13
CA ILE A 106 1.18 18.60 -3.00
C ILE A 106 -0.29 18.20 -2.90
N LEU A 107 -0.56 16.90 -2.86
CA LEU A 107 -1.89 16.33 -2.72
C LEU A 107 -2.18 16.04 -1.24
N GLU A 108 -2.61 17.06 -0.50
CA GLU A 108 -2.96 16.93 0.91
C GLU A 108 -4.12 15.95 1.13
N GLY A 109 -4.01 15.14 2.19
CA GLY A 109 -5.02 14.16 2.57
C GLY A 109 -5.07 12.90 1.71
N ARG A 110 -4.28 12.80 0.63
CA ARG A 110 -4.15 11.56 -0.15
C ARG A 110 -3.07 10.66 0.43
N GLN A 111 -3.31 9.35 0.32
CA GLN A 111 -2.36 8.30 0.67
C GLN A 111 -2.15 7.38 -0.52
N PHE A 112 -0.97 6.77 -0.60
CA PHE A 112 -0.73 5.71 -1.57
C PHE A 112 -1.51 4.47 -1.14
N SER A 113 -2.02 3.72 -2.12
CA SER A 113 -2.81 2.53 -1.88
C SER A 113 -1.96 1.31 -1.50
N ASP A 114 -2.63 0.27 -1.01
CA ASP A 114 -2.10 -1.09 -0.89
C ASP A 114 -0.86 -1.21 0.01
N GLY A 115 -0.80 -0.43 1.09
CA GLY A 115 0.32 -0.44 2.03
C GLY A 115 1.58 0.30 1.58
N LEU A 116 1.64 0.88 0.38
CA LEU A 116 2.84 1.61 -0.09
C LEU A 116 3.11 2.87 0.76
N HIS A 117 2.05 3.54 1.23
CA HIS A 117 2.21 4.73 2.07
C HIS A 117 2.89 4.39 3.41
N GLN A 118 2.49 3.28 4.04
CA GLN A 118 3.07 2.78 5.27
C GLN A 118 4.52 2.33 5.07
N ALA A 119 4.85 1.75 3.91
CA ALA A 119 6.23 1.42 3.56
C ALA A 119 7.12 2.67 3.41
N LEU A 120 6.60 3.75 2.82
CA LEU A 120 7.28 5.05 2.76
C LEU A 120 7.44 5.69 4.14
N GLU A 121 6.40 5.64 4.98
CA GLU A 121 6.47 6.07 6.37
C GLU A 121 7.57 5.30 7.12
N ALA A 122 7.67 3.98 6.93
CA ALA A 122 8.73 3.15 7.50
C ALA A 122 10.13 3.49 6.94
N LYS A 123 10.25 3.79 5.64
CA LYS A 123 11.50 4.20 4.98
C LYS A 123 12.07 5.47 5.62
N GLU A 124 11.24 6.50 5.75
CA GLU A 124 11.60 7.84 6.23
C GLU A 124 11.54 7.97 7.77
N ARG A 125 11.17 6.91 8.48
CA ARG A 125 11.01 6.87 9.95
C ARG A 125 9.90 7.81 10.47
N CYS A 126 8.86 8.01 9.67
CA CYS A 126 7.65 8.71 10.06
C CYS A 126 6.75 7.81 10.93
N VAL A 127 5.71 8.40 11.53
CA VAL A 127 4.70 7.62 12.27
C VAL A 127 3.87 6.80 11.28
N ILE A 128 3.92 5.46 11.42
CA ILE A 128 3.14 4.54 10.58
C ILE A 128 1.67 4.59 11.01
N LYS A 129 0.83 5.08 10.10
CA LYS A 129 -0.63 5.12 10.29
C LYS A 129 -1.26 3.78 9.90
N GLU A 130 -2.35 3.42 10.57
CA GLU A 130 -3.09 2.20 10.24
C GLU A 130 -3.79 2.37 8.89
N GLU A 131 -3.77 1.29 8.10
CA GLU A 131 -4.46 1.24 6.82
C GLU A 131 -5.95 0.98 7.07
N THR A 132 -6.79 1.89 6.59
CA THR A 132 -8.24 1.65 6.52
C THR A 132 -8.52 0.88 5.25
N GLU A 133 -8.86 -0.40 5.37
CA GLU A 133 -9.18 -1.24 4.22
C GLU A 133 -10.68 -1.18 3.91
N ILE A 134 -11.02 -0.97 2.65
CA ILE A 134 -12.41 -0.96 2.20
C ILE A 134 -12.82 -2.40 1.85
N ALA A 135 -13.60 -3.04 2.72
CA ALA A 135 -14.05 -4.42 2.54
C ALA A 135 -15.14 -4.54 1.46
N ALA A 136 -16.03 -3.55 1.38
CA ALA A 136 -17.09 -3.52 0.36
C ALA A 136 -17.53 -2.09 0.07
N THR A 137 -17.97 -1.83 -1.16
CA THR A 137 -18.58 -0.55 -1.56
C THR A 137 -19.74 -0.78 -2.53
N ILE A 138 -20.85 -0.09 -2.33
CA ILE A 138 -21.97 -0.06 -3.28
C ILE A 138 -22.63 1.32 -3.31
N THR A 139 -23.04 1.79 -4.49
CA THR A 139 -23.82 3.03 -4.60
C THR A 139 -25.29 2.75 -4.25
N TYR A 140 -25.99 3.74 -3.71
CA TYR A 140 -27.43 3.59 -3.45
C TYR A 140 -28.22 3.25 -4.72
N GLN A 141 -27.84 3.83 -5.87
CA GLN A 141 -28.45 3.55 -7.16
C GLN A 141 -28.35 2.07 -7.53
N ASN A 142 -27.19 1.45 -7.31
CA ASN A 142 -26.98 0.03 -7.60
C ASN A 142 -27.59 -0.87 -6.53
N PHE A 143 -27.52 -0.47 -5.25
CA PHE A 143 -28.10 -1.22 -4.15
C PHE A 143 -29.62 -1.38 -4.31
N PHE A 144 -30.35 -0.29 -4.62
CA PHE A 144 -31.80 -0.38 -4.79
C PHE A 144 -32.21 -1.24 -6.00
N ARG A 145 -31.40 -1.29 -7.07
CA ARG A 145 -31.68 -2.13 -8.26
C ARG A 145 -31.74 -3.63 -7.98
N ILE A 146 -31.21 -4.09 -6.84
CA ILE A 146 -31.24 -5.51 -6.44
C ILE A 146 -32.67 -5.95 -6.04
N TYR A 147 -33.53 -5.02 -5.61
CA TYR A 147 -34.87 -5.34 -5.15
C TYR A 147 -35.84 -5.61 -6.31
N LYS A 148 -36.59 -6.71 -6.22
CA LYS A 148 -37.62 -7.09 -7.21
C LYS A 148 -38.75 -6.06 -7.34
N LYS A 149 -39.04 -5.32 -6.27
CA LYS A 149 -40.01 -4.22 -6.25
C LYS A 149 -39.41 -3.04 -5.49
N ILE A 150 -39.42 -1.86 -6.11
CA ILE A 150 -38.96 -0.60 -5.53
C ILE A 150 -40.15 0.37 -5.51
N SER A 151 -40.29 1.12 -4.43
CA SER A 151 -41.27 2.19 -4.28
C SER A 151 -40.67 3.32 -3.47
N GLY A 152 -41.04 4.57 -3.76
CA GLY A 152 -40.60 5.75 -3.01
C GLY A 152 -41.71 6.79 -2.96
N MET A 153 -41.72 7.59 -1.91
CA MET A 153 -42.59 8.75 -1.77
C MET A 153 -41.75 9.99 -1.44
N THR A 154 -42.12 11.13 -2.01
CA THR A 154 -41.50 12.43 -1.71
C THR A 154 -42.50 13.53 -2.05
N GLY A 155 -42.46 14.65 -1.33
CA GLY A 155 -43.32 15.80 -1.60
C GLY A 155 -42.86 16.65 -2.80
N THR A 156 -41.65 16.42 -3.31
CA THR A 156 -40.99 17.30 -4.29
C THR A 156 -40.02 16.51 -5.19
N ALA A 157 -40.48 15.44 -5.83
CA ALA A 157 -39.63 14.52 -6.59
C ALA A 157 -38.73 15.20 -7.63
#